data_AF-A0A6N8F4C4-F1
#
_entry.id   AF-A0A6N8F4C4-F1
#
_cell.length_a   1.000
_cell.length_b   1.000
_cell.length_c   1.000
_cell.angle_alpha   90.00
_cell.angle_beta   90.00
_cell.angle_gamma   90.00
#
_symmetry.space_group_name_H-M   'P 1'
#
loop_
_entity.id
_entity.type
_entity.pdbx_description
1 polymer ?
#
loop_
_entity_poly.entity_id
_entity_poly.type
_entity_poly.pdbx_seq_one_letter_code
_entity_poly.pdbx_strand_id
1 'polypeptide(L)'
;IDVKTNVGGQGVVGHIKGGRPGKTVALRADFDALPLQDQKNVPYRSTVPGVMHACGHDAHTSALLAAAKALAKHQKDLKGNVVLIHQFGEEVTPGGAKPMIEAGCLEGVDAIFGTHIWAPMPVGQVGVT
;
A
#
# COMPACT_ATOMS: atom_id res chain seq x y z
N ILE A 1 -6.50 -9.28 11.35
CA ILE A 1 -6.19 -9.12 9.91
C ILE A 1 -5.51 -10.41 9.51
N ASP A 2 -6.06 -11.13 8.54
CA ASP A 2 -5.40 -12.32 7.97
C ASP A 2 -4.33 -11.84 6.98
N VAL A 3 -3.09 -12.33 7.08
CA VAL A 3 -1.96 -11.76 6.32
C VAL A 3 -1.27 -12.87 5.53
N LYS A 4 -1.06 -12.60 4.23
CA LYS A 4 -0.28 -13.44 3.32
C LYS A 4 0.93 -12.65 2.84
N THR A 5 2.12 -13.20 3.04
CA THR A 5 3.37 -12.67 2.50
C THR A 5 3.76 -13.43 1.24
N ASN A 6 4.73 -12.91 0.50
CA ASN A 6 5.25 -13.48 -0.73
C ASN A 6 4.22 -13.65 -1.85
N VAL A 7 3.20 -12.77 -1.89
CA VAL A 7 2.18 -12.80 -2.94
C VAL A 7 2.80 -12.26 -4.23
N GLY A 8 2.84 -13.08 -5.27
CA GLY A 8 3.43 -12.71 -6.56
C GLY A 8 4.92 -12.37 -6.51
N GLY A 9 5.65 -12.76 -5.46
CA GLY A 9 7.04 -12.35 -5.24
C GLY A 9 7.23 -11.81 -3.84
N GLN A 10 7.43 -10.50 -3.70
CA GLN A 10 7.65 -9.85 -2.39
C GLN A 10 6.40 -9.15 -1.84
N GLY A 11 5.24 -9.34 -2.48
CA GLY A 11 4.00 -8.66 -2.09
C GLY A 11 3.46 -9.14 -0.75
N VAL A 12 2.75 -8.24 -0.05
CA VAL A 12 2.07 -8.54 1.21
C VAL A 12 0.60 -8.14 1.10
N VAL A 13 -0.29 -9.09 1.37
CA VAL A 13 -1.75 -8.89 1.32
C VAL A 13 -2.35 -9.13 2.70
N GLY A 14 -3.06 -8.14 3.21
CA GLY A 14 -3.87 -8.24 4.43
C GLY A 14 -5.36 -8.30 4.11
N HIS A 15 -6.12 -9.14 4.80
CA HIS A 15 -7.56 -9.27 4.63
C HIS A 15 -8.29 -8.94 5.94
N ILE A 16 -9.22 -7.97 5.84
CA ILE A 16 -10.14 -7.60 6.91
C ILE A 16 -11.55 -8.02 6.48
N LYS A 17 -12.05 -9.10 7.07
CA LYS A 17 -13.44 -9.52 6.89
C LYS A 17 -14.35 -8.67 7.79
N GLY A 18 -15.23 -7.85 7.20
CA GLY A 18 -16.15 -7.04 7.98
C GLY A 18 -17.24 -7.87 8.67
N GLY A 19 -17.88 -7.27 9.66
CA GLY A 19 -18.93 -7.91 10.46
C GLY A 19 -20.29 -7.93 9.77
N ARG A 20 -20.47 -7.20 8.66
CA ARG A 20 -21.73 -7.09 7.94
C ARG A 20 -21.56 -7.44 6.46
N PRO A 21 -22.59 -7.99 5.78
CA PRO A 21 -22.53 -8.25 4.35
C PRO A 21 -22.25 -6.99 3.54
N GLY A 22 -21.53 -7.13 2.43
CA GLY A 22 -21.21 -6.01 1.55
C GLY A 22 -20.12 -6.36 0.54
N LYS A 23 -19.66 -5.33 -0.17
CA LYS A 23 -18.65 -5.37 -1.23
C LYS A 23 -17.23 -5.52 -0.67
N THR A 24 -16.32 -6.03 -1.46
CA THR A 24 -14.89 -6.10 -1.11
C THR A 24 -14.13 -4.97 -1.80
N VAL A 25 -13.46 -4.13 -1.02
CA VAL A 25 -12.64 -3.04 -1.54
C VAL A 25 -11.17 -3.29 -1.25
N ALA A 26 -10.30 -3.15 -2.24
CA ALA A 26 -8.86 -3.15 -2.06
C ALA A 26 -8.32 -1.73 -1.85
N LEU A 27 -7.39 -1.58 -0.92
CA LEU A 27 -6.60 -0.38 -0.69
C LEU A 27 -5.13 -0.74 -0.94
N ARG A 28 -4.46 -0.02 -1.84
CA ARG A 28 -3.11 -0.32 -2.30
C ARG A 28 -2.10 0.75 -1.88
N ALA A 29 -0.91 0.30 -1.46
CA ALA A 29 0.30 1.09 -1.28
C ALA A 29 1.48 0.34 -1.89
N ASP A 30 2.42 1.04 -2.50
CA ASP A 30 3.74 0.53 -2.88
C ASP A 30 4.74 0.70 -1.74
N PHE A 31 5.82 -0.08 -1.76
CA PHE A 31 6.85 -0.05 -0.71
C PHE A 31 8.29 -0.15 -1.19
N ASP A 32 8.57 -0.22 -2.50
CA ASP A 32 9.95 -0.21 -3.00
C ASP A 32 10.59 1.18 -2.95
N ALA A 33 11.92 1.20 -2.94
CA ALA A 33 12.73 2.42 -2.95
C ALA A 33 13.42 2.60 -4.31
N LEU A 34 14.11 3.73 -4.48
CA LEU A 34 14.87 4.06 -5.67
C LEU A 34 16.38 3.89 -5.44
N PRO A 35 17.18 3.56 -6.49
CA PRO A 35 18.63 3.53 -6.44
C PRO A 35 19.22 4.96 -6.50
N LEU A 36 18.88 5.77 -5.50
CA LEU A 36 19.29 7.16 -5.36
C LEU A 36 19.92 7.39 -3.99
N GLN A 37 21.05 8.09 -3.94
CA GLN A 37 21.68 8.47 -2.68
C GLN A 37 20.79 9.46 -1.91
N ASP A 38 20.45 9.10 -0.67
CA ASP A 38 19.75 10.00 0.23
C ASP A 38 20.68 11.16 0.65
N GLN A 39 20.30 12.38 0.26
CA GLN A 39 21.02 13.63 0.56
C GLN A 39 20.41 14.39 1.76
N LYS A 40 19.37 13.85 2.42
CA LYS A 40 18.74 14.52 3.56
C LYS A 40 19.73 14.61 4.73
N ASN A 41 19.73 15.76 5.41
CA ASN A 41 20.41 15.96 6.69
C ASN A 41 19.40 15.84 7.85
N VAL A 42 18.87 14.62 8.05
CA VAL A 42 17.85 14.32 9.07
C VAL A 42 18.13 12.96 9.74
N PRO A 43 17.66 12.74 10.98
CA PRO A 43 17.90 11.47 11.69
C PRO A 43 17.30 10.23 11.01
N TYR A 44 16.25 10.41 10.21
CA TYR A 44 15.52 9.34 9.51
C TYR A 44 15.94 9.17 8.05
N ARG A 45 17.06 9.75 7.63
CA ARG A 45 17.61 9.50 6.29
C ARG A 45 17.94 8.01 6.12
N SER A 46 17.96 7.55 4.88
CA SER A 46 18.35 6.18 4.55
C SER A 46 19.70 5.82 5.17
N THR A 47 19.77 4.65 5.79
CA THR A 47 20.99 4.04 6.32
C THR A 47 21.69 3.15 5.28
N VAL A 48 21.08 2.95 4.11
CA VAL A 48 21.61 2.14 3.02
C VAL A 48 22.20 3.07 1.95
N PRO A 49 23.52 3.02 1.70
CA PRO A 49 24.15 3.83 0.66
C PRO A 49 23.51 3.60 -0.72
N GLY A 50 23.26 4.68 -1.46
CA GLY A 50 22.68 4.63 -2.80
C GLY A 50 21.20 4.23 -2.87
N VAL A 51 20.47 4.16 -1.76
CA VAL A 51 19.04 3.81 -1.74
C VAL A 51 18.24 4.86 -0.96
N MET A 52 17.10 5.30 -1.51
CA MET A 52 16.21 6.28 -0.88
C MET A 52 14.75 6.06 -1.30
N HIS A 53 13.80 6.20 -0.36
CA HIS A 53 12.39 6.42 -0.69
C HIS A 53 12.19 7.87 -1.17
N ALA A 54 12.53 8.13 -2.43
CA ALA A 54 12.38 9.46 -3.02
C ALA A 54 10.99 9.69 -3.66
N CYS A 55 10.21 8.63 -3.85
CA CYS A 55 8.84 8.69 -4.39
C CYS A 55 7.74 8.66 -3.30
N GLY A 56 8.12 8.52 -2.03
CA GLY A 56 7.17 8.55 -0.90
C GLY A 56 6.50 7.21 -0.56
N HIS A 57 7.00 6.10 -1.08
CA HIS A 57 6.45 4.76 -0.82
C HIS A 57 6.51 4.36 0.67
N ASP A 58 7.45 4.94 1.43
CA ASP A 58 7.50 4.88 2.89
C ASP A 58 6.26 5.53 3.54
N ALA A 59 5.83 6.68 3.02
CA ALA A 59 4.60 7.35 3.45
C ALA A 59 3.34 6.58 3.05
N HIS A 60 3.28 6.04 1.82
CA HIS A 60 2.15 5.23 1.37
C HIS A 60 1.95 3.99 2.25
N THR A 61 3.04 3.26 2.50
CA THR A 61 3.05 2.09 3.39
C THR A 61 2.61 2.47 4.80
N SER A 62 3.16 3.55 5.36
CA SER A 62 2.79 4.04 6.70
C SER A 62 1.31 4.39 6.79
N ALA A 63 0.77 5.06 5.77
CA ALA A 63 -0.64 5.45 5.70
C ALA A 63 -1.56 4.22 5.61
N LEU A 64 -1.23 3.22 4.79
CA LEU A 64 -2.03 2.01 4.66
C LEU A 64 -2.00 1.16 5.95
N LEU A 65 -0.87 1.08 6.64
CA LEU A 65 -0.78 0.43 7.96
C LEU A 65 -1.65 1.16 9.00
N ALA A 66 -1.67 2.49 8.99
CA ALA A 66 -2.54 3.28 9.86
C ALA A 66 -4.02 3.05 9.55
N ALA A 67 -4.40 3.04 8.26
CA ALA A 67 -5.76 2.74 7.82
C ALA A 67 -6.17 1.32 8.23
N ALA A 68 -5.30 0.32 8.03
CA ALA A 68 -5.52 -1.06 8.46
C ALA A 68 -5.81 -1.16 9.97
N LYS A 69 -5.03 -0.46 10.79
CA LYS A 69 -5.22 -0.40 12.25
C LYS A 69 -6.56 0.24 12.61
N ALA A 70 -6.95 1.33 11.93
CA ALA A 70 -8.22 2.00 12.17
C ALA A 70 -9.41 1.12 11.76
N LEU A 71 -9.38 0.54 10.56
CA LEU A 71 -10.42 -0.34 10.03
C LEU A 71 -10.59 -1.60 10.89
N ALA A 72 -9.50 -2.21 11.35
CA ALA A 72 -9.55 -3.37 12.23
C ALA A 72 -10.28 -3.08 13.56
N LYS A 73 -10.16 -1.87 14.11
CA LYS A 73 -10.92 -1.45 15.32
C LYS A 73 -12.41 -1.39 15.08
N HIS A 74 -12.84 -1.08 13.86
CA HIS A 74 -14.24 -0.97 13.45
C HIS A 74 -14.75 -2.18 12.66
N GLN A 75 -14.01 -3.30 12.69
CA GLN A 75 -14.28 -4.48 11.86
C GLN A 75 -15.73 -4.97 11.95
N LYS A 76 -16.36 -4.95 13.13
CA LYS A 76 -17.75 -5.40 13.34
C LYS A 76 -18.78 -4.53 12.61
N ASP A 77 -18.47 -3.26 12.35
CA ASP A 77 -19.38 -2.31 11.71
C ASP A 77 -19.15 -2.17 10.21
N LEU A 78 -18.02 -2.66 9.70
CA LEU A 78 -17.71 -2.68 8.28
C LEU A 78 -18.72 -3.52 7.50
N LYS A 79 -19.30 -2.91 6.47
CA LYS A 79 -20.15 -3.57 5.47
C LYS A 79 -19.27 -4.07 4.33
N GLY A 80 -19.05 -5.38 4.29
CA GLY A 80 -18.18 -6.02 3.31
C GLY A 80 -16.76 -6.22 3.82
N ASN A 81 -15.78 -6.28 2.92
CA ASN A 81 -14.41 -6.65 3.23
C ASN A 81 -13.42 -5.59 2.76
N VAL A 82 -12.25 -5.55 3.39
CA VAL A 82 -11.13 -4.73 2.94
C VAL A 82 -9.91 -5.61 2.67
N VAL A 83 -9.35 -5.50 1.47
CA VAL A 83 -8.07 -6.09 1.08
C VAL A 83 -7.01 -4.99 1.13
N LEU A 84 -5.91 -5.23 1.82
CA LEU A 84 -4.80 -4.30 1.99
C LEU A 84 -3.63 -4.83 1.17
N ILE A 85 -3.24 -4.13 0.11
CA ILE A 85 -2.21 -4.58 -0.83
C ILE A 85 -0.97 -3.71 -0.65
N HIS A 86 0.10 -4.29 -0.11
CA HIS A 86 1.43 -3.69 -0.14
C HIS A 86 2.20 -4.28 -1.32
N GLN A 87 2.32 -3.49 -2.39
CA GLN A 87 2.90 -3.87 -3.67
C GLN A 87 4.40 -3.60 -3.69
N PHE A 88 5.18 -4.58 -4.15
CA PHE A 88 6.61 -4.41 -4.39
C PHE A 88 6.88 -3.89 -5.80
N GLY A 89 8.09 -3.39 -6.04
CA GLY A 89 8.64 -3.14 -7.36
C GLY A 89 7.76 -2.29 -8.28
N GLU A 90 7.16 -1.21 -7.77
CA GLU A 90 6.43 -0.25 -8.60
C GLU A 90 7.37 0.49 -9.57
N GLU A 91 8.58 0.82 -9.13
CA GLU A 91 9.53 1.69 -9.85
C GLU A 91 10.24 0.98 -11.03
N VAL A 92 10.07 -0.34 -11.16
CA VAL A 92 10.81 -1.16 -12.13
C VAL A 92 9.88 -1.90 -13.07
N THR A 93 10.15 -1.88 -14.37
CA THR A 93 9.41 -2.68 -15.37
C THR A 93 9.85 -4.15 -15.31
N PRO A 94 8.94 -5.16 -15.25
CA PRO A 94 7.50 -5.12 -15.54
C PRO A 94 6.57 -4.81 -14.35
N GLY A 95 7.10 -4.44 -13.19
CA GLY A 95 6.34 -4.06 -12.01
C GLY A 95 5.97 -5.23 -11.11
N GLY A 96 5.67 -4.98 -9.84
CA GLY A 96 5.12 -6.01 -8.94
C GLY A 96 3.60 -6.17 -9.03
N ALA A 97 2.87 -5.25 -9.66
CA ALA A 97 1.42 -5.33 -9.78
C ALA A 97 0.96 -6.59 -10.54
N LYS A 98 1.53 -6.84 -11.73
CA LYS A 98 1.17 -7.98 -12.58
C LYS A 98 1.33 -9.33 -11.86
N PRO A 99 2.49 -9.69 -11.30
CA PRO A 99 2.64 -10.99 -10.65
C PRO A 99 1.82 -11.11 -9.36
N MET A 100 1.50 -10.00 -8.67
CA MET A 100 0.55 -10.04 -7.53
C MET A 100 -0.88 -10.34 -7.97
N ILE A 101 -1.32 -9.77 -9.10
CA ILE A 101 -2.63 -10.06 -9.69
C ILE A 101 -2.71 -11.52 -10.12
N GLU A 102 -1.68 -12.04 -10.80
CA GLU A 102 -1.58 -13.45 -11.19
C GLU A 102 -1.58 -14.40 -9.97
N ALA A 103 -1.06 -13.94 -8.83
CA ALA A 103 -1.10 -14.65 -7.55
C ALA A 103 -2.40 -14.44 -6.76
N GLY A 104 -3.43 -13.83 -7.37
CA GLY A 104 -4.77 -13.74 -6.81
C GLY A 104 -5.01 -12.59 -5.82
N CYS A 105 -4.17 -11.54 -5.79
CA CYS A 105 -4.36 -10.43 -4.84
C CYS A 105 -5.67 -9.64 -5.04
N LEU A 106 -6.32 -9.77 -6.20
CA LEU A 106 -7.59 -9.14 -6.54
C LEU A 106 -8.79 -10.11 -6.60
N GLU A 107 -8.62 -11.38 -6.20
CA GLU A 107 -9.72 -12.33 -6.20
C GLU A 107 -10.87 -11.85 -5.29
N GLY A 108 -12.06 -11.72 -5.87
CA GLY A 108 -13.26 -11.27 -5.15
C GLY A 108 -13.27 -9.80 -4.76
N VAL A 109 -12.34 -8.97 -5.27
CA VAL A 109 -12.32 -7.51 -5.10
C VAL A 109 -13.29 -6.86 -6.09
N ASP A 110 -14.21 -6.02 -5.60
CA ASP A 110 -15.16 -5.27 -6.43
C ASP A 110 -14.59 -3.92 -6.90
N ALA A 111 -13.72 -3.30 -6.11
CA ALA A 111 -13.07 -2.01 -6.42
C ALA A 111 -11.71 -1.91 -5.75
N ILE A 112 -10.77 -1.21 -6.37
CA ILE A 112 -9.45 -0.91 -5.80
C ILE A 112 -9.21 0.59 -5.79
N PHE A 113 -8.63 1.09 -4.69
CA PHE A 113 -8.18 2.48 -4.56
C PHE A 113 -6.71 2.51 -4.19
N GLY A 114 -6.00 3.49 -4.75
CA GLY A 114 -4.64 3.83 -4.40
C GLY A 114 -4.52 5.34 -4.22
N THR A 115 -3.46 5.77 -3.56
CA THR A 115 -3.11 7.18 -3.40
C THR A 115 -1.63 7.35 -3.64
N HIS A 116 -1.26 8.48 -4.22
CA HIS A 116 0.14 8.90 -4.31
C HIS A 116 0.30 10.25 -3.62
N ILE A 117 1.30 10.40 -2.76
CA ILE A 117 1.64 11.71 -2.22
C ILE A 117 2.14 12.59 -3.35
N TRP A 118 1.67 13.84 -3.40
CA TRP A 118 2.08 14.77 -4.44
C TRP A 118 2.80 15.94 -3.79
N ALA A 119 4.13 15.98 -3.91
CA ALA A 119 4.96 17.00 -3.25
C ALA A 119 4.53 18.46 -3.56
N PRO A 120 4.03 18.79 -4.77
CA PRO A 120 3.49 20.13 -5.05
C PRO A 120 2.12 20.45 -4.40
N MET A 121 1.38 19.45 -3.92
CA MET A 121 0.04 19.66 -3.35
C MET A 121 0.12 19.98 -1.84
N PRO A 122 -0.57 21.02 -1.35
CA PRO A 122 -0.61 21.32 0.08
C PRO A 122 -1.21 20.18 0.92
N VAL A 123 -0.70 20.00 2.13
CA VAL A 123 -1.25 19.05 3.11
C VAL A 123 -2.72 19.36 3.37
N GLY A 124 -3.53 18.30 3.46
CA GLY A 124 -4.98 18.40 3.68
C GLY A 124 -5.81 18.52 2.41
N GLN A 125 -5.18 18.60 1.23
CA GLN A 125 -5.87 18.53 -0.06
C GLN A 125 -5.79 17.12 -0.64
N VAL A 126 -6.86 16.73 -1.34
CA VAL A 126 -6.95 15.44 -2.05
C VAL A 126 -7.36 15.72 -3.49
N GLY A 127 -6.45 15.44 -4.43
CA GLY A 127 -6.76 15.37 -5.85
C GLY A 127 -7.40 14.03 -6.18
N VAL A 128 -8.44 14.04 -7.03
CA VAL A 128 -9.13 12.84 -7.49
C VAL A 128 -9.10 12.83 -9.02
N THR A 129 -8.83 11.66 -9.60
CA THR A 129 -8.78 11.41 -11.05
C THR A 129 -9.70 10.28 -11.43
#